data_AF-X1SLP5-F1
#
_entry.id   AF-X1SLP5-F1
#
_cell.length_a   1.000
_cell.length_b   1.000
_cell.length_c   1.000
_cell.angle_alpha   90.00
_cell.angle_beta   90.00
_cell.angle_gamma   90.00
#
_symmetry.space_group_name_H-M   'P 1'
#
loop_
_entity.id
_entity.type
_entity.pdbx_description
1 polymer ?
#
loop_
_entity_poly.entity_id
_entity_poly.type
_entity_poly.pdbx_seq_one_letter_code
_entity_poly.pdbx_strand_id
1 'polypeptide(L)'
;EALAIGAEFPPIKIQRVFNYPDGNEPTEATIILDGIHRWFAFKESGNKKIAAVEWKDKPLDYEKSRVALLLESAECNISHGDRLSPGDKKRIAREIASTDTECGWTESALAEKLGVIQQTVNTWISDIRARQKASRNTIIIRLSRLGWPQEKIAEEVGLNRSVISRIVQNTKISDMHTLLSQGHDMEYIARHYNMDLALAWALRLEGKTDQEKFKELGWGLRTWDQWNFNECDERFGDDWPGRIPAQLVAHTLYYFTKPG
;
A
#
# COMPACT_ATOMS: atom_id res chain seq x y z
N GLU A 1 -29.71 9.47 36.99
CA GLU A 1 -30.81 10.42 37.29
C GLU A 1 -31.75 10.69 36.10
N ALA A 2 -31.30 10.81 34.84
CA ALA A 2 -32.20 11.08 33.71
C ALA A 2 -33.23 9.96 33.37
N LEU A 3 -32.89 8.68 33.58
CA LEU A 3 -33.79 7.54 33.34
C LEU A 3 -34.97 7.44 34.33
N ALA A 4 -34.85 8.08 35.50
CA ALA A 4 -35.88 8.04 36.53
C ALA A 4 -37.07 8.96 36.23
N ILE A 5 -36.95 9.83 35.21
CA ILE A 5 -37.93 10.88 34.88
C ILE A 5 -38.69 10.56 33.57
N GLY A 6 -38.54 9.36 33.01
CA GLY A 6 -39.24 8.97 31.77
C GLY A 6 -38.71 9.63 30.50
N ALA A 7 -37.44 10.07 30.50
CA ALA A 7 -36.79 10.59 29.30
C ALA A 7 -36.57 9.44 28.29
N GLU A 8 -37.22 9.52 27.13
CA GLU A 8 -36.92 8.64 25.99
C GLU A 8 -35.59 9.08 25.38
N PHE A 9 -34.57 8.22 25.51
CA PHE A 9 -33.31 8.45 24.81
C PHE A 9 -33.51 8.27 23.31
N PRO A 10 -32.79 9.06 22.48
CA PRO A 10 -32.77 8.81 21.05
C PRO A 10 -32.25 7.39 20.77
N PRO A 11 -32.73 6.74 19.70
CA PRO A 11 -32.31 5.38 19.37
C PRO A 11 -30.80 5.29 19.14
N ILE A 12 -30.22 4.11 19.43
CA ILE A 12 -28.82 3.82 19.07
C ILE A 12 -28.71 3.48 17.59
N LYS A 13 -27.60 3.84 16.95
CA LYS A 13 -27.34 3.44 15.56
C LYS A 13 -26.55 2.14 15.55
N ILE A 14 -27.03 1.14 14.81
CA ILE A 14 -26.41 -0.18 14.72
C ILE A 14 -26.23 -0.61 13.26
N GLN A 15 -25.41 -1.63 13.04
CA GLN A 15 -25.30 -2.31 11.76
C GLN A 15 -25.11 -3.82 11.98
N ARG A 16 -25.95 -4.61 11.31
CA ARG A 16 -25.76 -6.07 11.21
C ARG A 16 -24.64 -6.37 10.23
N VAL A 17 -23.75 -7.27 10.61
CA VAL A 17 -22.63 -7.72 9.78
C VAL A 17 -22.48 -9.24 9.82
N PHE A 18 -21.90 -9.80 8.75
CA PHE A 18 -21.44 -11.19 8.69
C PHE A 18 -19.92 -11.19 8.43
N ASN A 19 -19.26 -12.34 8.62
CA ASN A 19 -17.80 -12.47 8.62
C ASN A 19 -17.10 -11.64 9.70
N TYR A 20 -17.71 -11.51 10.88
CA TYR A 20 -17.08 -10.84 11.99
C TYR A 20 -16.02 -11.78 12.63
N PRO A 21 -14.79 -11.32 12.88
CA PRO A 21 -13.73 -12.14 13.44
C PRO A 21 -13.93 -12.30 14.96
N ASP A 22 -14.77 -13.26 15.36
CA ASP A 22 -14.97 -13.65 16.75
C ASP A 22 -14.52 -15.11 16.96
N GLY A 23 -13.30 -15.29 17.46
CA GLY A 23 -12.70 -16.61 17.61
C GLY A 23 -12.22 -17.23 16.29
N ASN A 24 -12.39 -18.55 16.15
CA ASN A 24 -11.90 -19.32 14.99
C ASN A 24 -12.87 -19.36 13.81
N GLU A 25 -14.11 -18.90 13.96
CA GLU A 25 -15.12 -18.98 12.91
C GLU A 25 -15.74 -17.59 12.64
N PRO A 26 -15.92 -17.21 11.36
CA PRO A 26 -16.63 -15.99 11.00
C PRO A 26 -18.10 -16.08 11.44
N THR A 27 -18.54 -15.13 12.25
CA THR A 27 -19.91 -15.11 12.80
C THR A 27 -20.70 -13.88 12.33
N GLU A 28 -22.01 -13.93 12.54
CA GLU A 28 -22.88 -12.75 12.43
C GLU A 28 -22.80 -11.93 13.73
N ALA A 29 -22.66 -10.62 13.59
CA ALA A 29 -22.57 -9.69 14.72
C ALA A 29 -23.42 -8.44 14.47
N THR A 30 -23.80 -7.77 15.55
CA THR A 30 -24.41 -6.44 15.50
C THR A 30 -23.44 -5.43 16.09
N ILE A 31 -22.96 -4.51 15.26
CA ILE A 31 -22.01 -3.48 15.66
C ILE A 31 -22.79 -2.21 16.03
N ILE A 32 -22.43 -1.61 17.15
CA ILE A 32 -22.94 -0.30 17.56
C ILE A 32 -22.09 0.78 16.86
N LEU A 33 -22.72 1.60 16.04
CA LEU A 33 -22.09 2.72 15.34
C LEU A 33 -22.18 4.03 16.15
N ASP A 34 -23.29 4.21 16.89
CA ASP A 34 -23.51 5.38 17.74
C ASP A 34 -24.27 4.99 19.02
N GLY A 35 -23.94 5.68 20.12
CA GLY A 35 -24.66 5.57 21.38
C GLY A 35 -24.17 4.45 22.30
N ILE A 36 -22.88 4.09 22.25
CA ILE A 36 -22.31 3.06 23.14
C ILE A 36 -22.49 3.41 24.63
N HIS A 37 -22.34 4.68 25.01
CA HIS A 37 -22.61 5.15 26.38
C HIS A 37 -24.09 5.03 26.75
N ARG A 38 -25.01 5.32 25.81
CA ARG A 38 -26.46 5.11 26.01
C ARG A 38 -26.77 3.63 26.20
N TRP A 39 -26.15 2.75 25.42
CA TRP A 39 -26.30 1.31 25.57
C TRP A 39 -25.80 0.82 26.94
N PHE A 40 -24.63 1.27 27.41
CA PHE A 40 -24.14 0.96 28.75
C PHE A 40 -25.10 1.47 29.85
N ALA A 41 -25.57 2.70 29.77
CA ALA A 41 -26.54 3.25 30.72
C ALA A 41 -27.87 2.47 30.75
N PHE A 42 -28.37 2.06 29.57
CA PHE A 42 -29.55 1.18 29.47
C PHE A 42 -29.31 -0.17 30.14
N LYS A 43 -28.15 -0.78 29.90
CA LYS A 43 -27.77 -2.07 30.50
C LYS A 43 -27.67 -1.98 32.02
N GLU A 44 -27.04 -0.93 32.56
CA GLU A 44 -26.91 -0.69 34.00
C GLU A 44 -28.27 -0.42 34.67
N SER A 45 -29.20 0.21 33.97
CA SER A 45 -30.57 0.44 34.45
C SER A 45 -31.47 -0.80 34.44
N GLY A 46 -30.97 -1.97 34.01
CA GLY A 46 -31.70 -3.23 33.98
C GLY A 46 -32.77 -3.34 32.88
N ASN A 47 -32.81 -2.39 31.94
CA ASN A 47 -33.76 -2.37 30.85
C ASN A 47 -33.42 -3.43 29.78
N LYS A 48 -34.43 -4.20 29.34
CA LYS A 48 -34.25 -5.33 28.40
C LYS A 48 -34.32 -4.94 26.92
N LYS A 49 -34.81 -3.74 26.59
CA LYS A 49 -34.98 -3.29 25.21
C LYS A 49 -34.55 -1.83 25.10
N ILE A 50 -33.84 -1.53 24.01
CA ILE A 50 -33.44 -0.18 23.61
C ILE A 50 -33.87 0.01 22.15
N ALA A 51 -34.37 1.19 21.82
CA ALA A 51 -34.69 1.53 20.44
C ALA A 51 -33.39 1.62 19.62
N ALA A 52 -33.37 0.98 18.46
CA ALA A 52 -32.21 0.97 17.57
C ALA A 52 -32.64 1.26 16.13
N VAL A 53 -31.77 1.95 15.39
CA VAL A 53 -31.94 2.25 13.96
C VAL A 53 -30.75 1.66 13.21
N GLU A 54 -31.02 0.94 12.14
CA GLU A 54 -29.97 0.41 11.27
C GLU A 54 -29.43 1.51 10.35
N TRP A 55 -28.11 1.55 10.17
CA TRP A 55 -27.50 2.45 9.21
C TRP A 55 -27.82 2.05 7.77
N LYS A 56 -27.77 0.76 7.48
CA LYS A 56 -28.23 0.16 6.22
C LYS A 56 -29.14 -1.02 6.50
N ASP A 57 -30.23 -1.12 5.73
CA ASP A 57 -31.27 -2.15 5.89
C ASP A 57 -30.78 -3.60 5.72
N LYS A 58 -29.64 -3.78 5.02
CA LYS A 58 -29.06 -5.10 4.71
C LYS A 58 -27.82 -5.35 5.56
N PRO A 59 -27.60 -6.60 6.02
CA PRO A 59 -26.34 -7.00 6.61
C PRO A 59 -25.15 -6.75 5.68
N LEU A 60 -24.03 -6.29 6.23
CA LEU A 60 -22.80 -6.00 5.48
C LEU A 60 -21.72 -7.04 5.74
N ASP A 61 -20.89 -7.30 4.74
CA ASP A 61 -19.65 -8.07 4.92
C ASP A 61 -18.68 -7.21 5.74
N TYR A 62 -18.33 -7.68 6.95
CA TYR A 62 -17.51 -6.92 7.89
C TYR A 62 -16.14 -6.57 7.29
N GLU A 63 -15.45 -7.55 6.71
CA GLU A 63 -14.10 -7.35 6.16
C GLU A 63 -14.10 -6.30 5.04
N LYS A 64 -15.07 -6.37 4.14
CA LYS A 64 -15.19 -5.42 3.03
C LYS A 64 -15.68 -4.04 3.47
N SER A 65 -16.47 -3.98 4.54
CA SER A 65 -17.16 -2.75 4.97
C SER A 65 -16.49 -2.11 6.19
N ARG A 66 -15.40 -2.67 6.71
CA ARG A 66 -14.72 -2.25 7.93
C ARG A 66 -14.39 -0.75 7.96
N VAL A 67 -13.84 -0.24 6.85
CA VAL A 67 -13.51 1.19 6.70
C VAL A 67 -14.76 2.05 6.74
N ALA A 68 -15.83 1.63 6.05
CA ALA A 68 -17.08 2.37 6.01
C ALA A 68 -17.76 2.42 7.39
N LEU A 69 -17.74 1.31 8.14
CA LEU A 69 -18.24 1.21 9.51
C LEU A 69 -17.46 2.15 10.45
N LEU A 70 -16.12 2.16 10.37
CA LEU A 70 -15.27 3.03 11.18
C LEU A 70 -15.53 4.52 10.92
N LEU A 71 -15.70 4.90 9.64
CA LEU A 71 -15.98 6.28 9.25
C LEU A 71 -17.35 6.76 9.74
N GLU A 72 -18.38 5.93 9.61
CA GLU A 72 -19.73 6.25 10.10
C GLU A 72 -19.74 6.42 11.63
N SER A 73 -19.04 5.54 12.35
CA SER A 73 -18.89 5.68 13.81
C SER A 73 -18.13 6.96 14.20
N ALA A 74 -17.08 7.31 13.46
CA ALA A 74 -16.32 8.54 13.70
C ALA A 74 -17.17 9.79 13.46
N GLU A 75 -17.98 9.80 12.40
CA GLU A 75 -18.92 10.87 12.08
C GLU A 75 -20.00 11.02 13.13
N CYS A 76 -20.60 9.92 13.59
CA CYS A 76 -21.60 9.94 14.66
C CYS A 76 -21.04 10.51 15.97
N ASN A 77 -19.78 10.19 16.31
CA ASN A 77 -19.10 10.73 17.49
C ASN A 77 -18.82 12.24 17.38
N ILE A 78 -18.76 12.81 16.18
CA ILE A 78 -18.63 14.26 15.98
C ILE A 78 -19.97 14.95 16.19
N SER A 79 -21.06 14.37 15.67
CA SER A 79 -22.38 14.98 15.68
C SER A 79 -23.12 14.82 17.01
N HIS A 80 -22.98 13.68 17.69
CA HIS A 80 -23.88 13.28 18.79
C HIS A 80 -23.21 12.61 19.99
N GLY A 81 -21.87 12.45 20.01
CA GLY A 81 -21.13 11.69 21.02
C GLY A 81 -19.99 12.43 21.71
N ASP A 82 -19.31 11.73 22.62
CA ASP A 82 -18.03 12.20 23.16
C ASP A 82 -17.00 12.23 22.03
N ARG A 83 -16.30 13.37 21.93
CA ARG A 83 -15.34 13.57 20.85
C ARG A 83 -14.21 12.55 20.97
N LEU A 84 -13.99 11.79 19.89
CA LEU A 84 -12.80 10.95 19.75
C LEU A 84 -11.53 11.75 20.09
N SER A 85 -10.63 11.12 20.84
CA SER A 85 -9.35 11.74 21.15
C SER A 85 -8.56 12.00 19.85
N PRO A 86 -7.66 13.00 19.82
CA PRO A 86 -6.78 13.20 18.67
C PRO A 86 -5.97 11.95 18.31
N GLY A 87 -5.61 11.12 19.30
CA GLY A 87 -4.91 9.86 19.10
C GLY A 87 -5.75 8.81 18.37
N ASP A 88 -7.03 8.67 18.73
CA ASP A 88 -7.94 7.75 18.06
C ASP A 88 -8.24 8.18 16.63
N LYS A 89 -8.46 9.48 16.40
CA LYS A 89 -8.63 10.04 15.05
C LYS A 89 -7.41 9.77 14.17
N LYS A 90 -6.20 9.94 14.72
CA LYS A 90 -4.95 9.59 14.03
C LYS A 90 -4.87 8.11 13.69
N ARG A 91 -5.25 7.22 14.63
CA ARG A 91 -5.25 5.76 14.40
C ARG A 91 -6.19 5.40 13.24
N ILE A 92 -7.43 5.90 13.26
CA ILE A 92 -8.42 5.67 12.19
C ILE A 92 -7.90 6.20 10.86
N ALA A 93 -7.38 7.42 10.80
CA ALA A 93 -6.83 8.00 9.57
C ALA A 93 -5.70 7.13 8.98
N ARG A 94 -4.77 6.66 9.81
CA ARG A 94 -3.65 5.81 9.38
C ARG A 94 -4.11 4.42 8.95
N GLU A 95 -5.08 3.85 9.65
CA GLU A 95 -5.66 2.56 9.31
C GLU A 95 -6.31 2.59 7.94
N ILE A 96 -7.17 3.59 7.70
CA ILE A 96 -7.82 3.79 6.39
C ILE A 96 -6.77 4.04 5.31
N ALA A 97 -5.80 4.92 5.55
CA ALA A 97 -4.76 5.19 4.57
C ALA A 97 -3.90 3.96 4.25
N SER A 98 -3.73 3.02 5.20
CA SER A 98 -2.96 1.80 4.99
C SER A 98 -3.72 0.75 4.18
N THR A 99 -5.04 0.66 4.34
CA THR A 99 -5.89 -0.29 3.60
C THR A 99 -6.36 0.25 2.25
N ASP A 100 -6.53 1.57 2.13
CA ASP A 100 -6.90 2.27 0.90
C ASP A 100 -5.69 2.49 -0.01
N THR A 101 -5.22 1.40 -0.63
CA THR A 101 -4.08 1.41 -1.58
C THR A 101 -4.38 2.19 -2.86
N GLU A 102 -5.64 2.20 -3.30
CA GLU A 102 -6.11 2.94 -4.47
C GLU A 102 -6.27 4.44 -4.21
N CYS A 103 -6.09 4.89 -2.96
CA CYS A 103 -6.24 6.28 -2.54
C CYS A 103 -7.65 6.85 -2.84
N GLY A 104 -8.69 6.02 -2.74
CA GLY A 104 -10.08 6.44 -2.93
C GLY A 104 -10.55 7.45 -1.87
N TRP A 105 -9.94 7.42 -0.67
CA TRP A 105 -10.19 8.41 0.38
C TRP A 105 -9.18 9.56 0.31
N THR A 106 -9.67 10.69 -0.19
CA THR A 106 -8.92 11.95 -0.19
C THR A 106 -8.70 12.46 1.24
N GLU A 107 -7.62 13.22 1.44
CA GLU A 107 -7.31 13.78 2.75
C GLU A 107 -8.37 14.77 3.22
N SER A 108 -9.05 15.46 2.28
CA SER A 108 -10.20 16.31 2.58
C SER A 108 -11.40 15.50 3.06
N ALA A 109 -11.72 14.36 2.42
CA ALA A 109 -12.83 13.50 2.85
C ALA A 109 -12.57 12.89 4.23
N LEU A 110 -11.33 12.46 4.49
CA LEU A 110 -10.92 11.99 5.82
C LEU A 110 -10.99 13.10 6.87
N ALA A 111 -10.58 14.32 6.51
CA ALA A 111 -10.61 15.46 7.41
C ALA A 111 -12.05 15.85 7.81
N GLU A 112 -12.96 15.85 6.84
CA GLU A 112 -14.39 16.07 7.05
C GLU A 112 -14.97 15.01 8.00
N LYS A 113 -14.77 13.72 7.69
CA LYS A 113 -15.29 12.61 8.50
C LYS A 113 -14.69 12.51 9.90
N LEU A 114 -13.46 13.00 10.09
CA LEU A 114 -12.79 13.01 11.40
C LEU A 114 -12.96 14.35 12.15
N GLY A 115 -13.58 15.35 11.53
CA GLY A 115 -13.78 16.67 12.11
C GLY A 115 -12.46 17.35 12.48
N VAL A 116 -11.48 17.32 11.57
CA VAL A 116 -10.17 17.98 11.69
C VAL A 116 -9.85 18.75 10.42
N ILE A 117 -8.86 19.62 10.45
CA ILE A 117 -8.39 20.28 9.22
C ILE A 117 -7.57 19.31 8.36
N GLN A 118 -7.61 19.48 7.04
CA GLN A 118 -6.88 18.64 6.08
C GLN A 118 -5.38 18.55 6.39
N GLN A 119 -4.77 19.65 6.85
CA GLN A 119 -3.35 19.67 7.21
C GLN A 119 -3.00 18.66 8.30
N THR A 120 -3.89 18.45 9.28
CA THR A 120 -3.70 17.47 10.35
C THR A 120 -3.68 16.04 9.79
N VAL A 121 -4.61 15.70 8.90
CA VAL A 121 -4.64 14.40 8.22
C VAL A 121 -3.38 14.20 7.39
N ASN A 122 -2.98 15.21 6.59
CA ASN A 122 -1.75 15.17 5.80
C ASN A 122 -0.53 14.84 6.67
N THR A 123 -0.38 15.51 7.82
CA THR A 123 0.72 15.22 8.76
C THR A 123 0.66 13.79 9.30
N TRP A 124 -0.53 13.23 9.51
CA TRP A 124 -0.69 11.90 10.07
C TRP A 124 -0.44 10.75 9.11
N ILE A 125 -0.66 10.95 7.80
CA ILE A 125 -0.61 9.88 6.80
C ILE A 125 0.43 10.09 5.70
N SER A 126 1.17 11.20 5.71
CA SER A 126 2.14 11.54 4.66
C SER A 126 3.17 10.44 4.43
N ASP A 127 3.65 9.79 5.48
CA ASP A 127 4.59 8.66 5.41
C ASP A 127 3.99 7.46 4.67
N ILE A 128 2.71 7.17 4.92
CA ILE A 128 1.98 6.06 4.28
C ILE A 128 1.77 6.36 2.79
N ARG A 129 1.25 7.54 2.47
CA ARG A 129 1.00 7.96 1.08
C ARG A 129 2.32 8.06 0.29
N ALA A 130 3.40 8.52 0.91
CA ALA A 130 4.73 8.52 0.30
C ALA A 130 5.21 7.10 -0.03
N ARG A 131 5.03 6.14 0.88
CA ARG A 131 5.39 4.73 0.66
C ARG A 131 4.56 4.09 -0.45
N GLN A 132 3.25 4.31 -0.47
CA GLN A 132 2.36 3.82 -1.53
C GLN A 132 2.75 4.39 -2.90
N LYS A 133 3.02 5.69 -2.96
CA LYS A 133 3.50 6.36 -4.18
C LYS A 133 4.84 5.79 -4.64
N ALA A 134 5.78 5.56 -3.73
CA ALA A 134 7.07 4.96 -4.07
C ALA A 134 6.90 3.55 -4.64
N SER A 135 6.11 2.70 -3.98
CA SER A 135 5.80 1.34 -4.44
C SER A 135 5.18 1.32 -5.84
N ARG A 136 4.16 2.16 -6.09
CA ARG A 136 3.56 2.30 -7.43
C ARG A 136 4.57 2.77 -8.46
N ASN A 137 5.41 3.75 -8.12
CA ASN A 137 6.42 4.26 -9.03
C ASN A 137 7.45 3.17 -9.40
N THR A 138 7.85 2.33 -8.44
CA THR A 138 8.72 1.16 -8.69
C THR A 138 8.12 0.23 -9.74
N ILE A 139 6.83 -0.08 -9.64
CA ILE A 139 6.12 -0.92 -10.62
C ILE A 139 6.14 -0.27 -12.02
N ILE A 140 5.84 1.02 -12.09
CA ILE A 140 5.85 1.79 -13.36
C ILE A 140 7.24 1.75 -14.01
N ILE A 141 8.30 1.99 -13.22
CA ILE A 141 9.68 1.97 -13.72
C ILE A 141 10.01 0.57 -14.23
N ARG A 142 9.66 -0.48 -13.48
CA ARG A 142 9.89 -1.87 -13.88
C ARG A 142 9.20 -2.21 -15.20
N LEU A 143 7.91 -1.91 -15.34
CA LEU A 143 7.16 -2.19 -16.57
C LEU A 143 7.75 -1.43 -17.77
N SER A 144 8.14 -0.17 -17.56
CA SER A 144 8.82 0.62 -18.60
C SER A 144 10.14 -0.02 -19.02
N ARG A 145 10.90 -0.60 -18.09
CA ARG A 145 12.17 -1.29 -18.38
C ARG A 145 11.98 -2.62 -19.10
N LEU A 146 10.86 -3.29 -18.84
CA LEU A 146 10.46 -4.49 -19.58
C LEU A 146 9.94 -4.18 -21.00
N GLY A 147 9.99 -2.91 -21.44
CA GLY A 147 9.60 -2.50 -22.78
C GLY A 147 8.08 -2.33 -22.98
N TRP A 148 7.30 -2.23 -21.90
CA TRP A 148 5.87 -2.00 -22.03
C TRP A 148 5.57 -0.59 -22.56
N PRO A 149 4.62 -0.43 -23.51
CA PRO A 149 4.17 0.88 -23.96
C PRO A 149 3.59 1.71 -22.81
N GLN A 150 3.83 3.01 -22.80
CA GLN A 150 3.36 3.90 -21.73
C GLN A 150 1.84 3.90 -21.60
N GLU A 151 1.11 3.75 -22.72
CA GLU A 151 -0.34 3.63 -22.76
C GLU A 151 -0.82 2.39 -21.99
N LYS A 152 -0.16 1.26 -22.20
CA LYS A 152 -0.50 0.00 -21.53
C LYS A 152 -0.17 0.06 -20.04
N ILE A 153 0.94 0.70 -19.68
CA ILE A 153 1.29 0.94 -18.28
C ILE A 153 0.24 1.83 -17.63
N ALA A 154 -0.14 2.93 -18.28
CA ALA A 154 -1.15 3.87 -17.82
C ALA A 154 -2.50 3.20 -17.53
N GLU A 155 -2.96 2.33 -18.43
CA GLU A 155 -4.16 1.51 -18.25
C GLU A 155 -4.03 0.59 -17.03
N GLU A 156 -2.93 -0.17 -16.93
CA GLU A 156 -2.70 -1.13 -15.85
C GLU A 156 -2.65 -0.48 -14.46
N VAL A 157 -2.02 0.69 -14.34
CA VAL A 157 -1.87 1.39 -13.05
C VAL A 157 -2.94 2.45 -12.79
N GLY A 158 -3.88 2.64 -13.73
CA GLY A 158 -4.96 3.64 -13.61
C GLY A 158 -4.48 5.09 -13.58
N LEU A 159 -3.40 5.44 -14.30
CA LEU A 159 -2.84 6.80 -14.33
C LEU A 159 -2.78 7.37 -15.74
N ASN A 160 -2.79 8.70 -15.86
CA ASN A 160 -2.57 9.37 -17.14
C ASN A 160 -1.16 9.09 -17.69
N ARG A 161 -1.05 8.88 -19.00
CA ARG A 161 0.24 8.68 -19.71
C ARG A 161 1.29 9.74 -19.39
N SER A 162 0.88 11.01 -19.27
CA SER A 162 1.79 12.11 -18.93
C SER A 162 2.45 11.93 -17.55
N VAL A 163 1.72 11.34 -16.61
CA VAL A 163 2.25 11.00 -15.27
C VAL A 163 3.26 9.86 -15.37
N ILE A 164 2.99 8.84 -16.19
CA ILE A 164 3.92 7.73 -16.46
C ILE A 164 5.23 8.27 -17.04
N SER A 165 5.15 9.07 -18.10
CA SER A 165 6.35 9.63 -18.74
C SER A 165 7.20 10.42 -17.75
N ARG A 166 6.56 11.24 -16.91
CA ARG A 166 7.25 12.03 -15.88
C ARG A 166 7.91 11.13 -14.82
N ILE A 167 7.26 10.06 -14.38
CA ILE A 167 7.82 9.12 -13.40
C ILE A 167 9.06 8.45 -13.98
N VAL A 168 8.96 7.93 -15.21
CA VAL A 168 10.08 7.26 -15.88
C VAL A 168 11.28 8.21 -16.05
N GLN A 169 11.04 9.44 -16.54
CA GLN A 169 12.10 10.44 -16.73
C GLN A 169 12.75 10.90 -15.42
N ASN A 170 11.97 11.01 -14.34
CA ASN A 170 12.46 11.45 -13.05
C ASN A 170 13.10 10.32 -12.22
N THR A 171 13.30 9.13 -12.79
CA THR A 171 14.01 8.05 -12.11
C THR A 171 15.46 8.48 -11.89
N LYS A 172 15.79 8.91 -10.67
CA LYS A 172 17.08 9.52 -10.35
C LYS A 172 18.19 8.49 -10.19
N ILE A 173 18.82 8.11 -11.30
CA ILE A 173 20.00 7.24 -11.33
C ILE A 173 21.19 7.88 -10.59
N SER A 174 21.30 9.21 -10.66
CA SER A 174 22.34 10.00 -9.98
C SER A 174 22.41 9.73 -8.47
N ASP A 175 21.27 9.58 -7.82
CA ASP A 175 21.20 9.46 -6.37
C ASP A 175 21.72 8.08 -5.90
N MET A 176 21.59 7.05 -6.75
CA MET A 176 22.17 5.73 -6.49
C MET A 176 23.70 5.76 -6.54
N HIS A 177 24.29 6.51 -7.48
CA HIS A 177 25.75 6.68 -7.53
C HIS A 177 26.29 7.38 -6.27
N THR A 178 25.53 8.34 -5.73
CA THR A 178 25.89 8.99 -4.46
C THR A 178 25.90 7.98 -3.31
N LEU A 179 24.87 7.15 -3.16
CA LEU A 179 24.82 6.14 -2.10
C LEU A 179 25.95 5.10 -2.23
N LEU A 180 26.28 4.68 -3.45
CA LEU A 180 27.43 3.79 -3.70
C LEU A 180 28.76 4.47 -3.30
N SER A 181 28.94 5.74 -3.63
CA SER A 181 30.14 6.51 -3.24
C SER A 181 30.27 6.71 -1.73
N GLN A 182 29.15 6.65 -1.01
CA GLN A 182 29.10 6.67 0.46
C GLN A 182 29.37 5.29 1.09
N GLY A 183 29.60 4.25 0.27
CA GLY A 183 29.92 2.90 0.71
C GLY A 183 28.71 2.00 0.95
N HIS A 184 27.50 2.40 0.55
CA HIS A 184 26.33 1.53 0.61
C HIS A 184 26.36 0.49 -0.52
N ASP A 185 25.83 -0.70 -0.25
CA ASP A 185 25.68 -1.77 -1.24
C ASP A 185 24.34 -1.68 -2.00
N MET A 186 24.18 -2.53 -3.02
CA MET A 186 22.96 -2.55 -3.84
C MET A 186 21.72 -3.04 -3.09
N GLU A 187 21.89 -3.91 -2.09
CA GLU A 187 20.78 -4.40 -1.26
C GLU A 187 20.22 -3.29 -0.37
N TYR A 188 21.10 -2.47 0.21
CA TYR A 188 20.73 -1.26 0.92
C TYR A 188 19.99 -0.30 0.01
N ILE A 189 20.52 -0.03 -1.19
CA ILE A 189 19.91 0.89 -2.16
C ILE A 189 18.50 0.40 -2.56
N ALA A 190 18.36 -0.88 -2.87
CA ALA A 190 17.07 -1.49 -3.22
C ALA A 190 16.04 -1.28 -2.09
N ARG A 191 16.42 -1.56 -0.84
CA ARG A 191 15.56 -1.33 0.34
C ARG A 191 15.26 0.16 0.57
N HIS A 192 16.26 1.02 0.42
CA HIS A 192 16.13 2.46 0.64
C HIS A 192 15.09 3.08 -0.30
N TYR A 193 15.07 2.65 -1.57
CA TYR A 193 14.10 3.13 -2.57
C TYR A 193 12.84 2.26 -2.68
N ASN A 194 12.69 1.24 -1.84
CA ASN A 194 11.55 0.31 -1.89
C ASN A 194 11.37 -0.32 -3.28
N MET A 195 12.46 -0.85 -3.83
CA MET A 195 12.49 -1.56 -5.11
C MET A 195 13.13 -2.95 -4.96
N ASP A 196 12.84 -3.83 -5.93
CA ASP A 196 13.51 -5.12 -6.01
C ASP A 196 14.97 -4.97 -6.44
N LEU A 197 15.81 -5.93 -6.03
CA LEU A 197 17.25 -5.91 -6.30
C LEU A 197 17.55 -5.92 -7.81
N ALA A 198 16.78 -6.68 -8.58
CA ALA A 198 16.94 -6.76 -10.03
C ALA A 198 16.69 -5.41 -10.70
N LEU A 199 15.66 -4.67 -10.28
CA LEU A 199 15.38 -3.32 -10.77
C LEU A 199 16.49 -2.34 -10.39
N ALA A 200 17.00 -2.41 -9.15
CA ALA A 200 18.11 -1.55 -8.72
C ALA A 200 19.36 -1.78 -9.60
N TRP A 201 19.69 -3.04 -9.90
CA TRP A 201 20.77 -3.38 -10.83
C TRP A 201 20.47 -2.92 -12.25
N ALA A 202 19.25 -3.12 -12.76
CA ALA A 202 18.88 -2.66 -14.09
C ALA A 202 19.08 -1.15 -14.28
N LEU A 203 18.78 -0.35 -13.24
CA LEU A 203 19.02 1.09 -13.25
C LEU A 203 20.51 1.45 -13.14
N ARG A 204 21.28 0.73 -12.31
CA ARG A 204 22.74 0.94 -12.19
C ARG A 204 23.50 0.67 -13.49
N LEU A 205 23.01 -0.29 -14.27
CA LEU A 205 23.64 -0.76 -15.51
C LEU A 205 23.21 0.05 -16.73
N GLU A 206 22.30 1.01 -16.58
CA GLU A 206 21.82 1.83 -17.67
C GLU A 206 22.92 2.72 -18.26
N GLY A 207 22.96 2.81 -19.58
CA GLY A 207 23.94 3.62 -20.32
C GLY A 207 25.37 3.06 -20.31
N LYS A 208 25.61 1.94 -19.63
CA LYS A 208 26.89 1.24 -19.65
C LYS A 208 27.03 0.36 -20.89
N THR A 209 28.26 0.24 -21.37
CA THR A 209 28.63 -0.75 -22.39
C THR A 209 28.50 -2.17 -21.82
N ASP A 210 28.34 -3.16 -22.69
CA ASP A 210 28.24 -4.55 -22.23
C ASP A 210 29.47 -5.01 -21.42
N GLN A 211 30.68 -4.54 -21.76
CA GLN A 211 31.91 -4.85 -21.02
C GLN A 211 31.89 -4.28 -19.59
N GLU A 212 31.41 -3.04 -19.45
CA GLU A 212 31.23 -2.41 -18.14
C GLU A 212 30.14 -3.13 -17.32
N LYS A 213 29.04 -3.54 -17.96
CA LYS A 213 27.99 -4.31 -17.28
C LYS A 213 28.53 -5.62 -16.72
N PHE A 214 29.30 -6.36 -17.51
CA PHE A 214 29.92 -7.61 -17.08
C PHE A 214 30.85 -7.39 -15.89
N LYS A 215 31.71 -6.36 -15.96
CA LYS A 215 32.61 -6.00 -14.85
C LYS A 215 31.84 -5.67 -13.56
N GLU A 216 30.78 -4.88 -13.66
CA GLU A 216 29.95 -4.47 -12.52
C GLU A 216 29.18 -5.64 -11.90
N LEU A 217 28.78 -6.60 -12.73
CA LEU A 217 28.15 -7.83 -12.28
C LEU A 217 29.19 -8.85 -11.74
N GLY A 218 30.49 -8.60 -11.87
CA GLY A 218 31.52 -9.60 -11.54
C GLY A 218 31.50 -10.79 -12.50
N TRP A 219 30.89 -10.63 -13.67
CA TRP A 219 30.88 -11.62 -14.73
C TRP A 219 32.18 -11.50 -15.53
N GLY A 220 33.03 -12.51 -15.44
CA GLY A 220 34.15 -12.63 -16.36
C GLY A 220 33.63 -12.86 -17.78
N LEU A 221 34.11 -12.06 -18.74
CA LEU A 221 33.80 -12.27 -20.15
C LEU A 221 34.53 -13.54 -20.63
N ARG A 222 33.77 -14.55 -21.05
CA ARG A 222 34.27 -15.86 -21.50
C ARG A 222 34.16 -15.99 -23.00
N THR A 223 35.17 -16.59 -23.62
CA THR A 223 35.11 -16.94 -25.04
C THR A 223 33.98 -17.92 -25.32
N TRP A 224 33.46 -17.91 -26.56
CA TRP A 224 32.25 -18.63 -26.98
C TRP A 224 32.32 -20.17 -26.79
N ASP A 225 33.51 -20.72 -26.60
CA ASP A 225 33.82 -22.13 -26.38
C ASP A 225 33.89 -22.52 -24.88
N GLN A 226 33.80 -21.57 -23.95
CA GLN A 226 33.99 -21.81 -22.50
C GLN A 226 32.79 -21.39 -21.63
N TRP A 227 31.57 -21.62 -22.11
CA TRP A 227 30.34 -21.28 -21.38
C TRP A 227 29.86 -22.39 -20.45
N ASN A 228 30.70 -22.75 -19.49
CA ASN A 228 30.30 -23.55 -18.34
C ASN A 228 30.16 -22.63 -17.11
N PHE A 229 28.96 -22.60 -16.52
CA PHE A 229 28.63 -21.79 -15.35
C PHE A 229 28.31 -22.72 -14.19
N ASN A 230 29.10 -22.66 -13.13
CA ASN A 230 28.93 -23.52 -11.95
C ASN A 230 27.67 -23.15 -11.16
N GLU A 231 27.28 -21.88 -11.20
CA GLU A 231 26.17 -21.32 -10.43
C GLU A 231 25.38 -20.32 -11.29
N CYS A 232 24.07 -20.26 -11.05
CA CYS A 232 23.20 -19.21 -11.60
C CYS A 232 23.38 -17.94 -10.77
N ASP A 233 23.25 -16.80 -11.45
CA ASP A 233 23.28 -15.53 -10.76
C ASP A 233 21.91 -15.23 -10.11
N GLU A 234 21.84 -15.34 -8.78
CA GLU A 234 20.60 -15.19 -8.01
C GLU A 234 19.90 -13.84 -8.27
N ARG A 235 20.64 -12.80 -8.70
CA ARG A 235 20.06 -11.48 -9.03
C ARG A 235 19.06 -11.53 -10.18
N PHE A 236 19.09 -12.58 -11.00
CA PHE A 236 18.23 -12.77 -12.16
C PHE A 236 17.20 -13.90 -11.99
N GLY A 237 17.14 -14.50 -10.79
CA GLY A 237 16.13 -15.46 -10.35
C GLY A 237 16.47 -16.92 -10.66
N ASP A 238 16.11 -17.81 -9.72
CA ASP A 238 16.41 -19.25 -9.79
C ASP A 238 15.16 -20.15 -9.88
N ASP A 239 13.97 -19.54 -9.79
CA ASP A 239 12.69 -20.25 -9.63
C ASP A 239 12.09 -20.78 -10.95
N TRP A 240 12.79 -20.64 -12.07
CA TRP A 240 12.31 -21.11 -13.38
C TRP A 240 12.80 -22.52 -13.71
N PRO A 241 11.92 -23.42 -14.21
CA PRO A 241 12.30 -24.75 -14.63
C PRO A 241 13.36 -24.68 -15.74
N GLY A 242 14.49 -25.33 -15.50
CA GLY A 242 15.65 -25.34 -16.40
C GLY A 242 16.83 -24.47 -15.98
N ARG A 243 16.67 -23.58 -14.96
CA ARG A 243 17.77 -22.80 -14.33
C ARG A 243 18.80 -22.29 -15.33
N ILE A 244 18.33 -21.53 -16.33
CA ILE A 244 19.20 -20.99 -17.38
C ILE A 244 20.06 -19.87 -16.76
N PRO A 245 21.40 -19.99 -16.74
CA PRO A 245 22.25 -18.95 -16.17
C PRO A 245 22.08 -17.64 -16.94
N ALA A 246 21.79 -16.54 -16.26
CA ALA A 246 21.71 -15.21 -16.89
C ALA A 246 23.02 -14.84 -17.62
N GLN A 247 24.14 -15.35 -17.11
CA GLN A 247 25.45 -15.23 -17.73
C GLN A 247 25.45 -15.79 -19.16
N LEU A 248 24.78 -16.93 -19.41
CA LEU A 248 24.70 -17.54 -20.74
C LEU A 248 24.00 -16.61 -21.74
N VAL A 249 22.85 -16.06 -21.33
CA VAL A 249 22.07 -15.12 -22.15
C VAL A 249 22.90 -13.88 -22.45
N ALA A 250 23.57 -13.32 -21.44
CA ALA A 250 24.40 -12.13 -21.60
C ALA A 250 25.57 -12.35 -22.57
N HIS A 251 26.28 -13.49 -22.47
CA HIS A 251 27.35 -13.81 -23.41
C HIS A 251 26.82 -14.03 -24.83
N THR A 252 25.66 -14.69 -24.96
CA THR A 252 25.00 -14.86 -26.27
C THR A 252 24.71 -13.52 -26.92
N LEU A 253 24.12 -12.59 -26.16
CA LEU A 253 23.84 -11.24 -26.66
C LEU A 253 25.13 -10.50 -27.03
N TYR A 254 26.16 -10.58 -26.19
CA TYR A 254 27.44 -9.91 -26.45
C TYR A 254 28.12 -10.36 -27.76
N TYR A 255 28.16 -11.67 -28.04
CA TYR A 255 28.86 -12.21 -29.20
C TYR A 255 28.03 -12.22 -30.48
N PHE A 256 26.70 -12.37 -30.39
CA PHE A 256 25.84 -12.59 -31.55
C PHE A 256 24.93 -11.41 -31.89
N THR A 257 25.04 -10.30 -31.16
CA THR A 257 24.32 -9.05 -31.50
C THR A 257 25.30 -7.89 -31.61
N LYS A 258 24.80 -6.72 -32.06
CA LYS A 258 25.61 -5.50 -32.02
C LYS A 258 25.81 -5.12 -30.55
N PRO A 259 27.05 -4.96 -30.07
CA PRO A 259 27.30 -4.53 -28.71
C PRO A 259 26.57 -3.23 -28.39
N GLY A 260 25.96 -3.19 -27.20
CA GLY A 260 25.27 -2.02 -26.65
C GLY A 260 26.15 -1.16 -25.76
#